data_AF-A0A960KQV9-F1
#
_entry.id   AF-A0A960KQV9-F1
#
_cell.length_a   1.000
_cell.length_b   1.000
_cell.length_c   1.000
_cell.angle_alpha   90.00
_cell.angle_beta   90.00
_cell.angle_gamma   90.00
#
_symmetry.space_group_name_H-M   'P 1'
#
loop_
_entity.id
_entity.type
_entity.pdbx_description
1 polymer ?
#
loop_
_entity_poly.entity_id
_entity_poly.type
_entity_poly.pdbx_seq_one_letter_code
_entity_poly.pdbx_strand_id
1 'polypeptide(L)'
;MIRCPLRMGWLLLACLLLALPAGAQLSPGKLARPHAALEGLTKCTSCHELGKSVSDDRCLVCHTEIKDRAGAEHSVHSRKELSGKTCASCHSDHHGLDFELIHWPDGQEAFDHSRTAFELKEAHGELDCRKCHKPELQRTDLVTRYPNLVPERSFLGLQSECQACHTDPHKESLGADCLRCHGQTAWDRLPGFKHEDSWPLEGAHSKVECAKCHRFPAGMTDKDPLNGARTWTGLAHDACVDCHTDPHETRFGNNCLDCHSMSSFKDAGGGFDHSRTRWPLTGAHVKVSCASCHGNRRQKMTMAFAACKDCHDGPHGTQFNLPAEKARACEACHNDARWKPARFGFQAHAEAGWPLEGAHGAIPCALCHTLEKDSKVIQYRGLASACVDCHDTPHGERPAEESCEQCHTPN
;
A
#
# COMPACT_ATOMS: atom_id res chain seq x y z
N MET A 1 -12.33 121.63 32.63
CA MET A 1 -13.25 120.50 32.35
C MET A 1 -13.07 120.09 30.90
N ILE A 2 -12.91 118.78 30.64
CA ILE A 2 -12.98 118.08 29.32
C ILE A 2 -11.79 118.38 28.37
N ARG A 3 -11.18 117.47 27.59
CA ARG A 3 -10.82 116.02 27.57
C ARG A 3 -10.05 115.84 26.23
N CYS A 4 -9.04 114.95 26.21
CA CYS A 4 -8.29 114.32 25.07
C CYS A 4 -9.11 113.93 23.80
N PRO A 5 -8.53 113.33 22.71
CA PRO A 5 -7.12 113.13 22.27
C PRO A 5 -6.91 113.21 20.72
N LEU A 6 -5.67 113.09 20.19
CA LEU A 6 -5.39 112.50 18.85
C LEU A 6 -3.89 112.35 18.56
N ARG A 7 -3.23 111.27 19.04
CA ARG A 7 -2.00 110.71 18.43
C ARG A 7 -1.82 109.25 18.89
N MET A 8 -2.51 108.31 18.24
CA MET A 8 -2.30 106.87 18.46
C MET A 8 -2.76 106.07 17.22
N GLY A 9 -2.25 106.41 16.03
CA GLY A 9 -2.75 105.84 14.76
C GLY A 9 -1.80 104.90 14.02
N TRP A 10 -0.49 104.94 14.28
CA TRP A 10 0.49 104.34 13.36
C TRP A 10 1.39 103.25 13.95
N LEU A 11 1.23 102.92 15.23
CA LEU A 11 2.00 101.84 15.89
C LEU A 11 1.23 100.51 16.01
N LEU A 12 -0.08 100.49 15.72
CA LEU A 12 -0.90 99.27 15.79
C LEU A 12 -1.00 98.50 14.47
N LEU A 13 -0.67 99.12 13.32
CA LEU A 13 -0.72 98.43 12.03
C LEU A 13 0.55 97.61 11.71
N ALA A 14 1.69 97.91 12.36
CA ALA A 14 2.94 97.16 12.16
C ALA A 14 3.03 95.87 13.00
N CYS A 15 2.29 95.78 14.12
CA CYS A 15 2.27 94.58 14.96
C CYS A 15 1.22 93.53 14.53
N LEU A 16 0.31 93.85 13.61
CA LEU A 16 -0.75 92.93 13.19
C LEU A 16 -0.36 92.05 11.98
N LEU A 17 0.79 92.30 11.35
CA LEU A 17 1.28 91.53 10.18
C LEU A 17 2.30 90.42 10.51
N LEU A 18 2.64 90.21 11.79
CA LEU A 18 3.62 89.21 12.22
C LEU A 18 3.03 88.01 12.98
N ALA A 19 1.71 87.92 13.10
CA ALA A 19 1.03 86.79 13.74
C ALA A 19 0.43 85.83 12.69
N LEU A 20 1.23 85.41 11.71
CA LEU A 20 0.97 84.13 11.07
C LEU A 20 1.34 83.06 12.11
N PRO A 21 0.45 82.11 12.45
CA PRO A 21 0.87 80.97 13.23
C PRO A 21 1.90 80.24 12.37
N ALA A 22 3.19 80.43 12.69
CA ALA A 22 4.21 79.50 12.29
C ALA A 22 3.79 78.19 12.96
N GLY A 23 3.06 77.35 12.22
CA GLY A 23 2.77 75.98 12.63
C GLY A 23 4.12 75.37 12.93
N ALA A 24 4.45 75.26 14.21
CA ALA A 24 5.73 74.75 14.63
C ALA A 24 5.84 73.35 14.02
N GLN A 25 6.73 73.22 13.04
CA GLN A 25 7.01 71.99 12.30
C GLN A 25 7.85 71.07 13.20
N LEU A 26 7.40 70.91 14.44
CA LEU A 26 8.02 70.12 15.48
C LEU A 26 7.42 68.72 15.40
N SER A 27 8.30 67.74 15.40
CA SER A 27 7.97 66.32 15.35
C SER A 27 6.85 65.99 16.36
N PRO A 28 5.70 65.42 15.92
CA PRO A 28 4.56 65.14 16.81
C PRO A 28 4.85 64.07 17.87
N GLY A 29 5.96 63.34 17.73
CA GLY A 29 6.44 62.34 18.66
C GLY A 29 7.74 61.71 18.17
N LYS A 30 8.37 60.88 19.00
CA LYS A 30 9.56 60.12 18.57
C LYS A 30 9.19 59.15 17.46
N LEU A 31 10.09 59.00 16.49
CA LEU A 31 10.04 57.98 15.47
C LEU A 31 10.11 56.58 16.10
N ALA A 32 9.53 55.60 15.41
CA ALA A 32 9.62 54.20 15.78
C ALA A 32 11.09 53.72 15.73
N ARG A 33 11.43 52.71 16.53
CA ARG A 33 12.81 52.16 16.63
C ARG A 33 13.51 51.95 15.28
N PRO A 34 12.87 51.38 14.22
CA PRO A 34 13.51 51.20 12.92
C PRO A 34 14.00 52.51 12.27
N HIS A 35 13.35 53.63 12.57
CA HIS A 35 13.70 54.96 12.05
C HIS A 35 14.35 55.87 13.09
N ALA A 36 14.72 55.36 14.28
CA ALA A 36 15.36 56.17 15.32
C ALA A 36 16.67 56.85 14.85
N ALA A 37 17.38 56.25 13.89
CA ALA A 37 18.58 56.85 13.29
C ALA A 37 18.27 58.09 12.42
N LEU A 38 17.01 58.28 12.01
CA LEU A 38 16.52 59.43 11.26
C LEU A 38 16.01 60.57 12.16
N GLU A 39 16.11 60.40 13.49
CA GLU A 39 15.83 61.48 14.43
C GLU A 39 16.78 62.68 14.25
N GLY A 40 16.25 63.87 14.54
CA GLY A 40 16.98 65.13 14.55
C GLY A 40 16.40 66.20 13.63
N LEU A 41 16.59 67.47 14.01
CA LEU A 41 15.99 68.65 13.36
C LEU A 41 16.38 68.82 11.88
N THR A 42 17.47 68.22 11.43
CA THR A 42 17.97 68.33 10.05
C THR A 42 17.50 67.19 9.13
N LYS A 43 16.83 66.17 9.67
CA LYS A 43 16.50 64.94 8.93
C LYS A 43 15.03 64.84 8.52
N CYS A 44 14.19 65.82 8.87
CA CYS A 44 12.76 65.84 8.53
C CYS A 44 12.49 65.66 7.02
N THR A 45 13.35 66.25 6.18
CA THR A 45 13.25 66.15 4.71
C THR A 45 13.66 64.79 4.13
N SER A 46 14.09 63.85 4.97
CA SER A 46 14.34 62.46 4.55
C SER A 46 13.01 61.77 4.19
N CYS A 47 11.92 62.14 4.86
CA CYS A 47 10.58 61.57 4.65
C CYS A 47 9.58 62.59 4.09
N HIS A 48 9.75 63.88 4.41
CA HIS A 48 8.85 64.95 3.98
C HIS A 48 9.35 65.71 2.76
N GLU A 49 8.42 66.09 1.88
CA GLU A 49 8.63 67.21 0.96
C GLU A 49 8.46 68.54 1.70
N LEU A 50 9.29 69.54 1.38
CA LEU A 50 9.21 70.86 2.03
C LEU A 50 7.80 71.46 1.83
N GLY A 51 7.13 71.78 2.94
CA GLY A 51 5.78 72.34 2.93
C GLY A 51 4.65 71.34 2.66
N LYS A 52 4.95 70.03 2.59
CA LYS A 52 3.95 68.97 2.38
C LYS A 52 4.09 67.84 3.42
N SER A 53 3.13 66.93 3.39
CA SER A 53 3.19 65.66 4.14
C SER A 53 4.30 64.75 3.60
N VAL A 54 4.50 63.62 4.28
CA VAL A 54 5.34 62.53 3.80
C VAL A 54 4.95 62.07 2.39
N SER A 55 5.95 61.62 1.63
CA SER A 55 5.81 61.18 0.23
C SER A 55 6.26 59.73 0.08
N ASP A 56 5.47 58.91 -0.64
CA ASP A 56 5.76 57.49 -0.84
C ASP A 56 7.12 57.29 -1.56
N ASP A 57 7.45 58.18 -2.51
CA ASP A 57 8.74 58.14 -3.21
C ASP A 57 9.93 58.25 -2.24
N ARG A 58 9.78 59.02 -1.16
CA ARG A 58 10.83 59.16 -0.13
C ARG A 58 10.99 57.88 0.69
N CYS A 59 9.90 57.20 1.02
CA CYS A 59 9.95 55.89 1.67
C CYS A 59 10.68 54.86 0.78
N LEU A 60 10.36 54.84 -0.51
CA LEU A 60 10.90 53.87 -1.48
C LEU A 60 12.37 54.12 -1.88
N VAL A 61 12.98 55.23 -1.46
CA VAL A 61 14.45 55.45 -1.58
C VAL A 61 15.21 54.47 -0.69
N CYS A 62 14.73 54.25 0.54
CA CYS A 62 15.36 53.34 1.50
C CYS A 62 14.76 51.93 1.43
N HIS A 63 13.44 51.83 1.19
CA HIS A 63 12.71 50.57 1.09
C HIS A 63 12.69 50.03 -0.34
N THR A 64 13.87 49.78 -0.89
CA THR A 64 14.02 49.31 -2.28
C THR A 64 13.43 47.91 -2.47
N GLU A 65 13.38 47.09 -1.43
CA GLU A 65 12.71 45.79 -1.41
C GLU A 65 11.20 45.89 -1.60
N ILE A 66 10.57 46.92 -1.04
CA ILE A 66 9.14 47.19 -1.21
C ILE A 66 8.93 47.76 -2.61
N LYS A 67 9.78 48.69 -3.05
CA LYS A 67 9.73 49.30 -4.38
C LYS A 67 9.75 48.24 -5.49
N ASP A 68 10.70 47.30 -5.41
CA ASP A 68 10.85 46.23 -6.38
C ASP A 68 9.64 45.28 -6.41
N ARG A 69 8.94 45.13 -5.27
CA ARG A 69 7.83 44.19 -5.11
C ARG A 69 6.46 44.83 -5.24
N ALA A 70 6.33 46.16 -5.19
CA ALA A 70 5.02 46.83 -5.16
C ALA A 70 4.16 46.55 -6.42
N GLY A 71 4.78 46.13 -7.53
CA GLY A 71 4.08 45.69 -8.75
C GLY A 71 4.25 44.20 -9.09
N ALA A 72 4.90 43.42 -8.24
CA ALA A 72 5.16 42.00 -8.51
C ALA A 72 3.93 41.14 -8.25
N GLU A 73 3.68 40.15 -9.11
CA GLU A 73 2.67 39.13 -8.90
C GLU A 73 2.93 38.43 -7.55
N HIS A 74 1.87 38.20 -6.77
CA HIS A 74 1.94 37.64 -5.40
C HIS A 74 2.69 38.48 -4.36
N SER A 75 2.85 39.79 -4.59
CA SER A 75 3.28 40.72 -3.53
C SER A 75 2.09 41.20 -2.70
N VAL A 76 2.26 41.27 -1.38
CA VAL A 76 1.22 41.81 -0.47
C VAL A 76 0.86 43.26 -0.81
N HIS A 77 1.83 44.06 -1.26
CA HIS A 77 1.63 45.48 -1.61
C HIS A 77 1.06 45.71 -3.01
N SER A 78 1.05 44.68 -3.87
CA SER A 78 0.46 44.75 -5.22
C SER A 78 -1.05 44.51 -5.24
N ARG A 79 -1.65 44.19 -4.09
CA ARG A 79 -3.04 43.77 -3.97
C ARG A 79 -4.00 44.92 -4.21
N LYS A 80 -5.14 44.61 -4.82
CA LYS A 80 -6.16 45.60 -5.20
C LYS A 80 -6.72 46.35 -3.99
N GLU A 81 -6.85 45.67 -2.85
CA GLU A 81 -7.32 46.26 -1.58
C GLU A 81 -6.42 47.40 -1.05
N LEU A 82 -5.15 47.41 -1.48
CA LEU A 82 -4.17 48.43 -1.10
C LEU A 82 -3.98 49.51 -2.17
N SER A 83 -4.62 49.36 -3.32
CA SER A 83 -4.49 50.30 -4.44
C SER A 83 -5.00 51.70 -4.05
N GLY A 84 -4.19 52.72 -4.33
CA GLY A 84 -4.52 54.12 -4.02
C GLY A 84 -4.29 54.54 -2.56
N LYS A 85 -3.82 53.63 -1.69
CA LYS A 85 -3.37 53.99 -0.33
C LYS A 85 -1.93 54.49 -0.38
N THR A 86 -1.59 55.43 0.49
CA THR A 86 -0.21 55.90 0.69
C THR A 86 0.49 55.06 1.74
N CYS A 87 1.82 54.98 1.69
CA CYS A 87 2.63 54.22 2.65
C CYS A 87 2.29 54.63 4.09
N ALA A 88 2.24 55.94 4.35
CA ALA A 88 2.00 56.49 5.69
C ALA A 88 0.56 56.30 6.19
N SER A 89 -0.40 55.99 5.32
CA SER A 89 -1.79 55.69 5.75
C SER A 89 -1.91 54.34 6.46
N CYS A 90 -0.96 53.42 6.24
CA CYS A 90 -0.90 52.11 6.88
C CYS A 90 0.34 51.95 7.79
N HIS A 91 1.45 52.59 7.44
CA HIS A 91 2.73 52.57 8.16
C HIS A 91 3.05 53.96 8.71
N SER A 92 2.17 54.48 9.58
CA SER A 92 2.38 55.79 10.21
C SER A 92 3.51 55.75 11.22
N ASP A 93 4.30 56.82 11.29
CA ASP A 93 5.40 56.97 12.25
C ASP A 93 5.10 58.08 13.26
N HIS A 94 6.04 58.42 14.13
CA HIS A 94 5.94 59.40 15.23
C HIS A 94 5.06 58.98 16.42
N HIS A 95 4.79 57.69 16.57
CA HIS A 95 3.98 57.15 17.65
C HIS A 95 4.81 56.64 18.84
N GLY A 96 6.13 56.91 18.86
CA GLY A 96 7.05 56.48 19.90
C GLY A 96 7.92 55.30 19.46
N LEU A 97 9.00 55.07 20.21
CA LEU A 97 10.02 54.06 19.89
C LEU A 97 9.46 52.64 19.80
N ASP A 98 8.44 52.33 20.59
CA ASP A 98 7.86 50.99 20.70
C ASP A 98 6.67 50.77 19.77
N PHE A 99 6.35 51.75 18.91
CA PHE A 99 5.28 51.60 17.93
C PHE A 99 5.64 50.58 16.85
N GLU A 100 4.74 49.64 16.60
CA GLU A 100 4.88 48.64 15.54
C GLU A 100 4.41 49.21 14.20
N LEU A 101 5.37 49.56 13.35
CA LEU A 101 5.09 50.09 12.01
C LEU A 101 4.36 49.09 11.10
N ILE A 102 4.51 47.78 11.34
CA ILE A 102 3.88 46.73 10.53
C ILE A 102 2.69 46.19 11.32
N HIS A 103 1.48 46.49 10.83
CA HIS A 103 0.25 45.99 11.44
C HIS A 103 -0.24 44.72 10.76
N TRP A 104 -0.48 43.68 11.56
CA TRP A 104 -1.11 42.43 11.15
C TRP A 104 -2.54 42.41 11.69
N PRO A 105 -3.59 42.60 10.86
CA PRO A 105 -4.97 42.75 11.34
C PRO A 105 -5.43 41.62 12.25
N ASP A 106 -5.07 40.39 11.90
CA ASP A 106 -5.44 39.16 12.61
C ASP A 106 -4.26 38.54 13.38
N GLY A 107 -3.16 39.29 13.53
CA GLY A 107 -1.89 38.80 14.05
C GLY A 107 -1.02 38.15 12.97
N GLN A 108 0.29 38.07 13.24
CA GLN A 108 1.27 37.53 12.29
C GLN A 108 1.04 36.05 11.98
N GLU A 109 0.63 35.26 12.98
CA GLU A 109 0.40 33.82 12.84
C GLU A 109 -0.84 33.48 12.00
N ALA A 110 -1.75 34.43 11.81
CA ALA A 110 -2.92 34.28 10.94
C ALA A 110 -2.63 34.69 9.48
N PHE A 111 -1.36 34.94 9.13
CA PHE A 111 -1.02 35.35 7.77
C PHE A 111 -1.31 34.25 6.75
N ASP A 112 -2.18 34.57 5.80
CA ASP A 112 -2.55 33.66 4.72
C ASP A 112 -1.46 33.58 3.63
N HIS A 113 -0.76 32.44 3.59
CA HIS A 113 0.29 32.16 2.62
C HIS A 113 -0.20 32.01 1.17
N SER A 114 -1.50 31.79 0.93
CA SER A 114 -2.08 31.85 -0.42
C SER A 114 -1.95 33.25 -1.05
N ARG A 115 -1.68 34.26 -0.22
CA ARG A 115 -1.39 35.62 -0.66
C ARG A 115 0.02 35.78 -1.25
N THR A 116 0.85 34.76 -1.12
CA THR A 116 2.22 34.73 -1.66
C THR A 116 2.30 33.79 -2.88
N ALA A 117 3.50 33.64 -3.45
CA ALA A 117 3.74 32.67 -4.52
C ALA A 117 3.95 31.25 -3.99
N PHE A 118 4.01 31.08 -2.66
CA PHE A 118 4.27 29.81 -1.99
C PHE A 118 3.16 29.51 -0.99
N GLU A 119 2.17 28.76 -1.46
CA GLU A 119 1.07 28.26 -0.64
C GLU A 119 1.57 27.11 0.24
N LEU A 120 1.35 27.20 1.55
CA LEU A 120 1.69 26.14 2.50
C LEU A 120 0.61 25.05 2.46
N LYS A 121 1.05 23.80 2.29
CA LYS A 121 0.17 22.63 2.22
C LYS A 121 0.52 21.61 3.30
N GLU A 122 -0.51 20.92 3.78
CA GLU A 122 -0.40 19.82 4.74
C GLU A 122 0.40 20.25 5.99
N ALA A 123 1.40 19.50 6.44
CA ALA A 123 2.10 19.78 7.70
C ALA A 123 2.86 21.12 7.70
N HIS A 124 3.19 21.68 6.53
CA HIS A 124 3.84 22.99 6.45
C HIS A 124 2.94 24.13 6.90
N GLY A 125 1.60 23.99 6.79
CA GLY A 125 0.64 25.01 7.21
C GLY A 125 0.54 25.20 8.72
N GLU A 126 1.07 24.26 9.51
CA GLU A 126 1.05 24.29 10.98
C GLU A 126 2.38 24.78 11.58
N LEU A 127 3.34 25.18 10.74
CA LEU A 127 4.66 25.62 11.20
C LEU A 127 4.66 27.10 11.60
N ASP A 128 5.25 27.40 12.75
CA ASP A 128 5.57 28.78 13.13
C ASP A 128 6.44 29.45 12.06
N CYS A 129 6.21 30.73 11.76
CA CYS A 129 6.86 31.41 10.64
C CYS A 129 8.40 31.29 10.69
N ARG A 130 8.99 31.34 11.89
CA ARG A 130 10.45 31.29 12.12
C ARG A 130 11.06 29.91 11.95
N LYS A 131 10.26 28.85 11.79
CA LYS A 131 10.79 27.53 11.39
C LYS A 131 11.24 27.52 9.93
N CYS A 132 10.62 28.34 9.08
CA CYS A 132 10.96 28.49 7.67
C CYS A 132 11.77 29.77 7.39
N HIS A 133 11.37 30.92 7.94
CA HIS A 133 12.00 32.22 7.67
C HIS A 133 13.24 32.47 8.54
N LYS A 134 14.26 31.63 8.32
CA LYS A 134 15.57 31.73 8.96
C LYS A 134 16.58 32.45 8.06
N PRO A 135 17.45 33.31 8.59
CA PRO A 135 18.50 33.96 7.81
C PRO A 135 19.34 32.99 6.97
N GLU A 136 19.64 31.79 7.50
CA GLU A 136 20.45 30.79 6.81
C GLU A 136 19.78 30.19 5.56
N LEU A 137 18.44 30.23 5.48
CA LEU A 137 17.67 29.74 4.34
C LEU A 137 17.35 30.86 3.33
N GLN A 138 17.69 32.11 3.66
CA GLN A 138 17.48 33.23 2.76
C GLN A 138 18.54 33.25 1.66
N ARG A 139 18.10 33.61 0.46
CA ARG A 139 18.97 33.90 -0.67
C ARG A 139 20.11 34.86 -0.28
N THR A 140 21.34 34.47 -0.58
CA THR A 140 22.56 35.18 -0.19
C THR A 140 22.70 36.55 -0.87
N ASP A 141 22.07 36.76 -2.03
CA ASP A 141 22.11 38.03 -2.75
C ASP A 141 21.21 39.12 -2.15
N LEU A 142 20.34 38.79 -1.20
CA LEU A 142 19.35 39.73 -0.67
C LEU A 142 19.96 40.96 0.01
N VAL A 143 20.97 40.77 0.85
CA VAL A 143 21.57 41.89 1.60
C VAL A 143 22.35 42.82 0.67
N THR A 144 22.98 42.27 -0.37
CA THR A 144 23.65 43.06 -1.41
C THR A 144 22.63 43.83 -2.26
N ARG A 145 21.50 43.21 -2.57
CA ARG A 145 20.43 43.83 -3.37
C ARG A 145 19.64 44.88 -2.58
N TYR A 146 19.43 44.65 -1.29
CA TYR A 146 18.62 45.49 -0.41
C TYR A 146 19.43 45.85 0.86
N PRO A 147 20.23 46.93 0.82
CA PRO A 147 21.15 47.27 1.91
C PRO A 147 20.50 47.55 3.25
N ASN A 148 19.21 47.93 3.26
CA ASN A 148 18.45 48.21 4.48
C ASN A 148 17.64 47.00 4.98
N LEU A 149 17.71 45.86 4.29
CA LEU A 149 17.04 44.65 4.70
C LEU A 149 17.76 44.03 5.90
N VAL A 150 17.01 43.68 6.94
CA VAL A 150 17.53 42.98 8.12
C VAL A 150 17.09 41.51 8.03
N PRO A 151 17.99 40.56 7.69
CA PRO A 151 17.65 39.16 7.47
C PRO A 151 16.88 38.52 8.62
N GLU A 152 17.26 38.83 9.86
CA GLU A 152 16.67 38.28 11.09
C GLU A 152 15.20 38.68 11.27
N ARG A 153 14.78 39.78 10.62
CA ARG A 153 13.42 40.31 10.69
C ARG A 153 12.66 40.12 9.38
N SER A 154 13.37 39.83 8.29
CA SER A 154 12.81 39.64 6.95
C SER A 154 12.04 38.32 6.82
N PHE A 155 11.03 38.35 5.97
CA PHE A 155 10.30 37.18 5.46
C PHE A 155 10.56 36.94 3.97
N LEU A 156 11.45 37.73 3.35
CA LEU A 156 11.83 37.58 1.95
C LEU A 156 13.01 36.61 1.80
N GLY A 157 13.16 36.03 0.61
CA GLY A 157 14.38 35.31 0.23
C GLY A 157 14.35 33.81 0.28
N LEU A 158 13.25 33.21 0.70
CA LEU A 158 13.10 31.76 0.61
C LEU A 158 12.88 31.33 -0.84
N GLN A 159 13.45 30.18 -1.16
CA GLN A 159 13.18 29.44 -2.39
C GLN A 159 12.04 28.44 -2.14
N SER A 160 11.25 28.14 -3.18
CA SER A 160 10.04 27.30 -3.08
C SER A 160 10.32 25.82 -3.39
N GLU A 161 11.51 25.52 -3.89
CA GLU A 161 11.97 24.17 -4.16
C GLU A 161 12.20 23.41 -2.86
N CYS A 162 11.76 22.14 -2.79
CA CYS A 162 11.87 21.32 -1.57
C CYS A 162 13.32 21.25 -1.06
N GLN A 163 14.28 21.17 -1.99
CA GLN A 163 15.71 21.03 -1.70
C GLN A 163 16.33 22.28 -1.08
N ALA A 164 15.68 23.44 -1.19
CA ALA A 164 16.16 24.66 -0.54
C ALA A 164 16.10 24.56 1.00
N CYS A 165 15.20 23.71 1.51
CA CYS A 165 15.02 23.49 2.95
C CYS A 165 15.35 22.05 3.38
N HIS A 166 15.18 21.07 2.49
CA HIS A 166 15.34 19.65 2.79
C HIS A 166 16.53 19.04 2.05
N THR A 167 17.37 18.29 2.77
CA THR A 167 18.42 17.49 2.15
C THR A 167 17.81 16.33 1.38
N ASP A 168 18.16 16.14 0.11
CA ASP A 168 17.71 14.99 -0.68
C ASP A 168 18.45 13.71 -0.26
N PRO A 169 17.77 12.71 0.34
CA PRO A 169 18.40 11.44 0.68
C PRO A 169 18.79 10.61 -0.55
N HIS A 170 18.18 10.86 -1.71
CA HIS A 170 18.42 10.11 -2.95
C HIS A 170 19.65 10.59 -3.71
N LYS A 171 20.31 11.66 -3.27
CA LYS A 171 21.49 12.24 -3.94
C LYS A 171 21.23 12.49 -5.43
N GLU A 172 20.10 13.11 -5.74
CA GLU A 172 19.66 13.52 -7.08
C GLU A 172 19.30 12.36 -8.03
N SER A 173 19.42 11.09 -7.58
CA SER A 173 19.19 9.93 -8.44
C SER A 173 17.75 9.77 -8.94
N LEU A 174 16.78 10.43 -8.30
CA LEU A 174 15.35 10.37 -8.65
C LEU A 174 14.80 11.69 -9.21
N GLY A 175 15.66 12.70 -9.42
CA GLY A 175 15.24 14.05 -9.82
C GLY A 175 14.62 14.88 -8.69
N ALA A 176 14.12 16.07 -9.04
CA ALA A 176 13.65 17.06 -8.07
C ALA A 176 12.14 17.01 -7.75
N ASP A 177 11.36 16.20 -8.47
CA ASP A 177 9.92 16.06 -8.26
C ASP A 177 9.62 15.10 -7.10
N CYS A 178 9.83 15.59 -5.87
CA CYS A 178 9.62 14.81 -4.65
C CYS A 178 8.16 14.36 -4.49
N LEU A 179 7.21 15.19 -4.94
CA LEU A 179 5.76 14.97 -4.76
C LEU A 179 5.21 13.81 -5.59
N ARG A 180 5.97 13.32 -6.57
CA ARG A 180 5.67 12.07 -7.26
C ARG A 180 5.58 10.87 -6.32
N CYS A 181 6.37 10.89 -5.23
CA CYS A 181 6.45 9.77 -4.28
C CYS A 181 6.04 10.18 -2.87
N HIS A 182 6.52 11.33 -2.39
CA HIS A 182 6.32 11.80 -1.02
C HIS A 182 5.11 12.73 -0.91
N GLY A 183 4.38 12.62 0.20
CA GLY A 183 3.39 13.62 0.61
C GLY A 183 4.02 14.72 1.46
N GLN A 184 3.26 15.76 1.76
CA GLN A 184 3.68 16.88 2.62
C GLN A 184 3.16 16.74 4.07
N THR A 185 2.41 15.69 4.38
CA THR A 185 1.81 15.41 5.70
C THR A 185 2.78 14.67 6.60
N ALA A 186 3.42 13.63 6.06
CA ALA A 186 4.39 12.80 6.75
C ALA A 186 5.38 12.23 5.72
N TRP A 187 6.66 12.58 5.86
CA TRP A 187 7.69 12.32 4.84
C TRP A 187 8.10 10.84 4.73
N ASP A 188 7.94 10.10 5.82
CA ASP A 188 8.17 8.65 5.89
C ASP A 188 7.11 7.83 5.16
N ARG A 189 5.98 8.45 4.81
CA ARG A 189 4.94 7.84 3.99
C ARG A 189 5.20 8.13 2.52
N LEU A 190 5.06 7.10 1.69
CA LEU A 190 5.22 7.17 0.23
C LEU A 190 3.86 7.06 -0.48
N PRO A 191 2.90 7.98 -0.26
CA PRO A 191 1.54 7.84 -0.79
C PRO A 191 1.49 7.90 -2.33
N GLY A 192 2.47 8.56 -2.96
CA GLY A 192 2.57 8.64 -4.42
C GLY A 192 3.34 7.47 -5.05
N PHE A 193 4.17 6.75 -4.27
CA PHE A 193 4.99 5.68 -4.81
C PHE A 193 4.15 4.44 -5.12
N LYS A 194 4.20 4.04 -6.38
CA LYS A 194 3.42 2.94 -6.97
C LYS A 194 4.36 2.02 -7.71
N HIS A 195 4.28 0.72 -7.42
CA HIS A 195 5.11 -0.29 -8.08
C HIS A 195 4.61 -0.61 -9.50
N GLU A 196 3.36 -0.27 -9.80
CA GLU A 196 2.69 -0.48 -11.09
C GLU A 196 3.43 0.15 -12.26
N ASP A 197 4.11 1.29 -12.02
CA ASP A 197 4.87 2.02 -13.04
C ASP A 197 6.24 1.38 -13.35
N SER A 198 6.63 0.31 -12.66
CA SER A 198 7.94 -0.35 -12.83
C SER A 198 7.82 -1.87 -12.80
N TRP A 199 7.42 -2.44 -11.66
CA TRP A 199 7.24 -3.89 -11.49
C TRP A 199 6.06 -4.16 -10.54
N PRO A 200 4.89 -4.54 -11.06
CA PRO A 200 3.70 -4.79 -10.23
C PRO A 200 3.93 -5.94 -9.23
N LEU A 201 3.77 -5.63 -7.94
CA LEU A 201 3.88 -6.63 -6.88
C LEU A 201 2.52 -7.32 -6.68
N GLU A 202 2.35 -8.49 -7.30
CA GLU A 202 1.11 -9.27 -7.22
C GLU A 202 1.10 -10.30 -6.07
N GLY A 203 -0.10 -10.58 -5.56
CA GLY A 203 -0.32 -11.62 -4.56
C GLY A 203 0.51 -11.40 -3.29
N ALA A 204 1.26 -12.42 -2.88
CA ALA A 204 2.08 -12.38 -1.67
C ALA A 204 3.27 -11.39 -1.76
N HIS A 205 3.72 -11.03 -2.97
CA HIS A 205 4.83 -10.09 -3.16
C HIS A 205 4.51 -8.67 -2.69
N SER A 206 3.24 -8.27 -2.72
CA SER A 206 2.76 -6.96 -2.22
C SER A 206 3.05 -6.73 -0.72
N LYS A 207 3.31 -7.80 0.02
CA LYS A 207 3.60 -7.79 1.47
C LYS A 207 5.09 -7.97 1.78
N VAL A 208 5.93 -8.08 0.76
CA VAL A 208 7.38 -8.25 0.95
C VAL A 208 7.97 -6.91 1.39
N GLU A 209 8.77 -6.96 2.45
CA GLU A 209 9.51 -5.80 2.94
C GLU A 209 10.38 -5.20 1.84
N CYS A 210 10.32 -3.87 1.64
CA CYS A 210 11.06 -3.16 0.60
C CYS A 210 12.55 -3.48 0.62
N ALA A 211 13.10 -3.73 1.82
CA ALA A 211 14.50 -4.06 2.06
C ALA A 211 14.99 -5.35 1.38
N LYS A 212 14.07 -6.25 0.99
CA LYS A 212 14.40 -7.48 0.26
C LYS A 212 14.81 -7.21 -1.18
N CYS A 213 14.31 -6.12 -1.75
CA CYS A 213 14.52 -5.72 -3.14
C CYS A 213 15.41 -4.47 -3.26
N HIS A 214 15.27 -3.54 -2.32
CA HIS A 214 15.98 -2.28 -2.29
C HIS A 214 16.95 -2.23 -1.09
N ARG A 215 18.22 -1.89 -1.33
CA ARG A 215 19.25 -1.78 -0.29
C ARG A 215 19.68 -0.34 -0.08
N PHE A 216 20.27 -0.07 1.08
CA PHE A 216 20.92 1.20 1.32
C PHE A 216 22.07 1.41 0.32
N PRO A 217 22.22 2.63 -0.21
CA PRO A 217 23.42 3.04 -0.91
C PRO A 217 24.67 2.77 -0.07
N ALA A 218 25.81 2.62 -0.74
CA ALA A 218 27.07 2.41 -0.06
C ALA A 218 27.34 3.55 0.96
N GLY A 219 27.62 3.16 2.21
CA GLY A 219 27.88 4.08 3.31
C GLY A 219 26.66 4.61 4.05
N MET A 220 25.45 4.10 3.76
CA MET A 220 24.21 4.45 4.48
C MET A 220 23.64 3.24 5.24
N THR A 221 22.95 3.52 6.35
CA THR A 221 22.30 2.53 7.21
C THR A 221 20.87 2.95 7.57
N ASP A 222 20.16 2.08 8.27
CA ASP A 222 18.83 2.35 8.85
C ASP A 222 18.87 3.39 9.98
N LYS A 223 20.06 3.74 10.46
CA LYS A 223 20.29 4.75 11.50
C LYS A 223 20.66 6.12 10.95
N ASP A 224 20.85 6.24 9.63
CA ASP A 224 21.15 7.54 9.03
C ASP A 224 19.90 8.44 9.05
N PRO A 225 20.03 9.71 9.47
CA PRO A 225 18.93 10.61 9.85
C PRO A 225 18.00 11.06 8.70
N LEU A 226 18.10 10.45 7.52
CA LEU A 226 17.32 10.78 6.33
C LEU A 226 16.55 9.57 5.75
N ASN A 227 16.13 8.62 6.59
CA ASN A 227 15.34 7.45 6.18
C ASN A 227 16.00 6.60 5.07
N GLY A 228 17.33 6.55 5.05
CA GLY A 228 18.16 5.74 4.15
C GLY A 228 17.48 5.33 2.84
N ALA A 229 17.34 6.29 1.92
CA ALA A 229 16.77 6.07 0.60
C ALA A 229 17.30 4.77 0.01
N ARG A 230 16.42 3.77 -0.17
CA ARG A 230 16.85 2.46 -0.66
C ARG A 230 16.89 2.50 -2.17
N THR A 231 17.98 2.00 -2.73
CA THR A 231 18.16 1.88 -4.18
C THR A 231 17.84 0.48 -4.62
N TRP A 232 17.28 0.38 -5.82
CA TRP A 232 17.09 -0.90 -6.49
C TRP A 232 18.44 -1.62 -6.60
N THR A 233 18.46 -2.90 -6.24
CA THR A 233 19.71 -3.67 -6.15
C THR A 233 20.17 -4.30 -7.47
N GLY A 234 19.36 -4.21 -8.54
CA GLY A 234 19.64 -4.91 -9.78
C GLY A 234 19.39 -6.42 -9.69
N LEU A 235 18.53 -6.87 -8.77
CA LEU A 235 18.14 -8.28 -8.69
C LEU A 235 17.51 -8.73 -10.01
N ALA A 236 17.91 -9.89 -10.51
CA ALA A 236 17.15 -10.54 -11.57
C ALA A 236 15.75 -10.90 -11.03
N HIS A 237 14.73 -10.70 -11.85
CA HIS A 237 13.34 -10.92 -11.46
C HIS A 237 12.45 -11.40 -12.64
N ASP A 238 13.07 -11.87 -13.72
CA ASP A 238 12.34 -12.30 -14.91
C ASP A 238 11.80 -13.73 -14.73
N ALA A 239 12.45 -14.53 -13.88
CA ALA A 239 12.01 -15.86 -13.52
C ALA A 239 11.82 -16.01 -12.00
N CYS A 240 10.85 -16.83 -11.59
CA CYS A 240 10.61 -17.11 -10.17
C CYS A 240 11.87 -17.61 -9.45
N VAL A 241 12.71 -18.37 -10.17
CA VAL A 241 13.94 -18.96 -9.65
C VAL A 241 15.08 -17.95 -9.42
N ASP A 242 14.95 -16.73 -9.94
CA ASP A 242 15.92 -15.66 -9.69
C ASP A 242 15.91 -15.24 -8.21
N CYS A 243 14.76 -15.40 -7.54
CA CYS A 243 14.58 -15.10 -6.12
C CYS A 243 14.26 -16.34 -5.26
N HIS A 244 13.60 -17.35 -5.83
CA HIS A 244 13.13 -18.51 -5.08
C HIS A 244 13.89 -19.78 -5.42
N THR A 245 14.28 -20.54 -4.39
CA THR A 245 14.83 -21.88 -4.60
C THR A 245 13.73 -22.84 -5.08
N ASP A 246 13.92 -23.48 -6.24
CA ASP A 246 12.99 -24.49 -6.74
C ASP A 246 13.09 -25.80 -5.93
N PRO A 247 12.05 -26.22 -5.19
CA PRO A 247 12.04 -27.48 -4.46
C PRO A 247 11.97 -28.71 -5.38
N HIS A 248 11.60 -28.53 -6.66
CA HIS A 248 11.43 -29.62 -7.62
C HIS A 248 12.72 -29.97 -8.37
N GLU A 249 13.81 -29.22 -8.17
CA GLU A 249 15.11 -29.45 -8.81
C GLU A 249 15.00 -29.48 -10.34
N THR A 250 14.38 -28.44 -10.90
CA THR A 250 14.22 -28.14 -12.34
C THR A 250 13.42 -29.17 -13.15
N ARG A 251 12.82 -30.17 -12.49
CA ARG A 251 12.04 -31.24 -13.14
C ARG A 251 10.85 -30.75 -13.98
N PHE A 252 10.32 -29.58 -13.66
CA PHE A 252 9.15 -28.99 -14.32
C PHE A 252 9.46 -27.68 -15.06
N GLY A 253 10.75 -27.31 -15.20
CA GLY A 253 11.14 -26.01 -15.74
C GLY A 253 10.75 -24.83 -14.83
N ASN A 254 10.62 -23.64 -15.42
CA ASN A 254 10.39 -22.38 -14.69
C ASN A 254 8.92 -21.93 -14.68
N ASN A 255 7.99 -22.74 -15.21
CA ASN A 255 6.57 -22.39 -15.28
C ASN A 255 5.85 -22.72 -13.96
N CYS A 256 6.30 -22.10 -12.87
CA CYS A 256 5.76 -22.39 -11.53
C CYS A 256 4.25 -22.16 -11.44
N LEU A 257 3.73 -21.20 -12.22
CA LEU A 257 2.32 -20.81 -12.24
C LEU A 257 1.39 -21.82 -12.94
N ASP A 258 1.93 -22.86 -13.58
CA ASP A 258 1.10 -23.96 -14.09
C ASP A 258 0.45 -24.75 -12.93
N CYS A 259 1.07 -24.71 -11.75
CA CYS A 259 0.64 -25.43 -10.55
C CYS A 259 0.44 -24.50 -9.34
N HIS A 260 1.26 -23.46 -9.19
CA HIS A 260 1.21 -22.55 -8.04
C HIS A 260 0.52 -21.24 -8.39
N SER A 261 0.27 -20.41 -7.38
CA SER A 261 -0.30 -19.07 -7.57
C SER A 261 0.58 -18.01 -6.93
N MET A 262 0.49 -16.78 -7.42
CA MET A 262 1.16 -15.62 -6.81
C MET A 262 0.69 -15.35 -5.37
N SER A 263 -0.46 -15.88 -4.97
CA SER A 263 -1.01 -15.76 -3.61
C SER A 263 -0.43 -16.78 -2.64
N SER A 264 -0.12 -17.99 -3.10
CA SER A 264 0.43 -19.09 -2.29
C SER A 264 1.10 -20.15 -3.16
N PHE A 265 2.30 -20.55 -2.73
CA PHE A 265 3.05 -21.69 -3.27
C PHE A 265 2.90 -22.98 -2.44
N LYS A 266 2.24 -22.91 -1.28
CA LYS A 266 2.04 -24.09 -0.41
C LYS A 266 1.07 -25.09 -1.02
N ASP A 267 0.08 -24.56 -1.71
CA ASP A 267 -0.91 -25.36 -2.43
C ASP A 267 -0.52 -25.30 -3.90
N ALA A 268 -0.16 -26.45 -4.47
CA ALA A 268 -0.25 -26.60 -5.91
C ALA A 268 -1.74 -26.64 -6.22
N GLY A 269 -2.31 -25.51 -6.62
CA GLY A 269 -3.66 -25.48 -7.17
C GLY A 269 -3.74 -26.56 -8.25
N GLY A 270 -4.80 -27.37 -8.22
CA GLY A 270 -4.93 -28.59 -9.03
C GLY A 270 -4.99 -28.39 -10.56
N GLY A 271 -4.32 -27.38 -11.11
CA GLY A 271 -4.26 -27.05 -12.53
C GLY A 271 -3.35 -27.96 -13.35
N PHE A 272 -2.55 -28.84 -12.73
CA PHE A 272 -1.80 -29.83 -13.50
C PHE A 272 -2.73 -30.93 -14.05
N ASP A 273 -2.97 -30.86 -15.35
CA ASP A 273 -3.83 -31.78 -16.07
C ASP A 273 -3.13 -33.14 -16.33
N HIS A 274 -3.45 -34.14 -15.50
CA HIS A 274 -2.96 -35.52 -15.67
C HIS A 274 -3.43 -36.19 -16.97
N SER A 275 -4.47 -35.68 -17.64
CA SER A 275 -4.95 -36.24 -18.91
C SER A 275 -3.90 -36.15 -20.03
N ARG A 276 -2.92 -35.25 -19.88
CA ARG A 276 -1.80 -35.05 -20.81
C ARG A 276 -0.66 -36.06 -20.61
N THR A 277 -0.76 -36.92 -19.61
CA THR A 277 0.26 -37.92 -19.28
C THR A 277 -0.14 -39.30 -19.79
N ARG A 278 0.76 -40.29 -19.68
CA ARG A 278 0.42 -41.70 -19.95
C ARG A 278 -0.52 -42.31 -18.90
N TRP A 279 -0.86 -41.56 -17.86
CA TRP A 279 -1.73 -42.01 -16.78
C TRP A 279 -2.75 -40.92 -16.41
N PRO A 280 -3.83 -40.78 -17.19
CA PRO A 280 -4.95 -39.92 -16.84
C PRO A 280 -5.59 -40.36 -15.52
N LEU A 281 -5.74 -39.45 -14.57
CA LEU A 281 -6.50 -39.73 -13.35
C LEU A 281 -7.99 -39.68 -13.67
N THR A 282 -8.70 -40.76 -13.35
CA THR A 282 -10.15 -40.90 -13.54
C THR A 282 -10.84 -41.32 -12.24
N GLY A 283 -12.16 -41.12 -12.19
CA GLY A 283 -12.96 -41.52 -11.04
C GLY A 283 -12.51 -40.87 -9.72
N ALA A 284 -12.39 -41.67 -8.68
CA ALA A 284 -11.95 -41.21 -7.36
C ALA A 284 -10.49 -40.73 -7.33
N HIS A 285 -9.66 -41.18 -8.27
CA HIS A 285 -8.24 -40.82 -8.32
C HIS A 285 -8.01 -39.34 -8.63
N VAL A 286 -8.96 -38.64 -9.26
CA VAL A 286 -8.85 -37.19 -9.54
C VAL A 286 -8.69 -36.35 -8.26
N LYS A 287 -9.14 -36.88 -7.11
CA LYS A 287 -9.13 -36.17 -5.82
C LYS A 287 -7.95 -36.54 -4.92
N VAL A 288 -7.08 -37.45 -5.36
CA VAL A 288 -5.92 -37.85 -4.54
C VAL A 288 -4.89 -36.73 -4.54
N SER A 289 -4.21 -36.55 -3.41
CA SER A 289 -3.14 -35.57 -3.34
C SER A 289 -1.97 -35.99 -4.21
N CYS A 290 -1.26 -35.05 -4.82
CA CYS A 290 -0.07 -35.33 -5.64
C CYS A 290 0.97 -36.17 -4.86
N ALA A 291 1.14 -35.87 -3.57
CA ALA A 291 2.07 -36.54 -2.68
C ALA A 291 1.73 -38.02 -2.43
N SER A 292 0.47 -38.43 -2.61
CA SER A 292 0.06 -39.83 -2.47
C SER A 292 0.71 -40.74 -3.52
N CYS A 293 1.03 -40.21 -4.70
CA CYS A 293 1.71 -40.95 -5.77
C CYS A 293 3.18 -40.53 -5.94
N HIS A 294 3.47 -39.24 -5.83
CA HIS A 294 4.81 -38.69 -6.05
C HIS A 294 5.69 -38.66 -4.77
N GLY A 295 5.13 -38.97 -3.61
CA GLY A 295 5.81 -38.90 -2.32
C GLY A 295 6.21 -37.47 -1.91
N ASN A 296 7.02 -37.37 -0.86
CA ASN A 296 7.57 -36.10 -0.35
C ASN A 296 9.06 -35.89 -0.70
N ARG A 297 9.61 -36.61 -1.69
CA ARG A 297 11.08 -36.61 -1.93
C ARG A 297 11.51 -36.58 -3.39
N ARG A 298 12.62 -35.86 -3.57
CA ARG A 298 13.51 -35.58 -4.71
C ARG A 298 14.05 -36.79 -5.49
N GLN A 299 13.28 -37.85 -5.70
CA GLN A 299 13.73 -39.01 -6.47
C GLN A 299 12.78 -39.35 -7.61
N LYS A 300 13.36 -39.88 -8.69
CA LYS A 300 12.65 -40.29 -9.90
C LYS A 300 11.75 -41.48 -9.55
N MET A 301 10.45 -41.24 -9.44
CA MET A 301 9.49 -42.32 -9.16
C MET A 301 9.27 -43.13 -10.44
N THR A 302 9.86 -44.32 -10.51
CA THR A 302 9.44 -45.37 -11.45
C THR A 302 8.49 -46.30 -10.70
N MET A 303 7.23 -45.88 -10.54
CA MET A 303 6.19 -46.80 -10.06
C MET A 303 5.56 -47.52 -11.25
N ALA A 304 5.24 -48.80 -11.07
CA ALA A 304 4.26 -49.45 -11.92
C ALA A 304 2.90 -48.80 -11.64
N PHE A 305 2.13 -48.52 -12.69
CA PHE A 305 0.84 -47.83 -12.60
C PHE A 305 -0.21 -48.45 -13.53
N ALA A 306 0.10 -49.63 -14.09
CA ALA A 306 -0.70 -50.24 -15.14
C ALA A 306 -1.85 -51.09 -14.58
N ALA A 307 -1.78 -51.50 -13.31
CA ALA A 307 -2.79 -52.30 -12.65
C ALA A 307 -3.17 -51.73 -11.27
N CYS A 308 -4.43 -51.92 -10.86
CA CYS A 308 -4.92 -51.53 -9.53
C CYS A 308 -4.01 -52.01 -8.38
N LYS A 309 -3.49 -53.24 -8.49
CA LYS A 309 -2.61 -53.87 -7.50
C LYS A 309 -1.22 -53.24 -7.37
N ASP A 310 -0.84 -52.38 -8.31
CA ASP A 310 0.45 -51.69 -8.25
C ASP A 310 0.43 -50.60 -7.16
N CYS A 311 -0.76 -50.20 -6.70
CA CYS A 311 -0.96 -49.23 -5.61
C CYS A 311 -1.87 -49.76 -4.48
N HIS A 312 -2.83 -50.63 -4.78
CA HIS A 312 -3.83 -51.10 -3.82
C HIS A 312 -3.65 -52.58 -3.47
N ASP A 313 -3.57 -52.87 -2.18
CA ASP A 313 -3.62 -54.26 -1.70
C ASP A 313 -5.03 -54.85 -1.84
N GLY A 314 -5.10 -56.13 -2.23
CA GLY A 314 -6.36 -56.84 -2.42
C GLY A 314 -6.99 -57.28 -1.08
N PRO A 315 -8.22 -56.85 -0.74
CA PRO A 315 -8.87 -57.24 0.50
C PRO A 315 -9.42 -58.68 0.50
N HIS A 316 -9.29 -59.41 -0.62
CA HIS A 316 -9.87 -60.74 -0.84
C HIS A 316 -8.91 -61.90 -0.52
N GLY A 317 -7.74 -61.62 0.07
CA GLY A 317 -6.72 -62.63 0.32
C GLY A 317 -6.32 -63.35 -0.97
N THR A 318 -6.28 -64.68 -0.94
CA THR A 318 -5.87 -65.51 -2.09
C THR A 318 -7.05 -66.00 -2.96
N GLN A 319 -8.29 -65.64 -2.64
CA GLN A 319 -9.49 -66.20 -3.31
C GLN A 319 -9.53 -65.98 -4.81
N PHE A 320 -8.90 -64.91 -5.30
CA PHE A 320 -8.84 -64.57 -6.73
C PHE A 320 -7.44 -64.74 -7.33
N ASN A 321 -6.53 -65.42 -6.64
CA ASN A 321 -5.21 -65.82 -7.17
C ASN A 321 -5.35 -67.05 -8.07
N LEU A 322 -6.10 -66.89 -9.15
CA LEU A 322 -6.39 -67.96 -10.11
C LEU A 322 -5.33 -68.00 -11.21
N PRO A 323 -5.13 -69.16 -11.87
CA PRO A 323 -4.39 -69.24 -13.12
C PRO A 323 -4.85 -68.19 -14.14
N ALA A 324 -3.95 -67.73 -15.01
CA ALA A 324 -4.18 -66.56 -15.87
C ALA A 324 -5.48 -66.63 -16.70
N GLU A 325 -5.88 -67.83 -17.13
CA GLU A 325 -7.08 -68.08 -17.91
C GLU A 325 -8.39 -67.91 -17.11
N LYS A 326 -8.33 -67.97 -15.78
CA LYS A 326 -9.47 -67.79 -14.86
C LYS A 326 -9.35 -66.53 -14.01
N ALA A 327 -8.20 -65.85 -14.04
CA ALA A 327 -7.98 -64.62 -13.33
C ALA A 327 -8.95 -63.52 -13.80
N ARG A 328 -9.49 -62.76 -12.85
CA ARG A 328 -10.33 -61.59 -13.10
C ARG A 328 -9.60 -60.37 -12.55
N ALA A 329 -9.47 -59.34 -13.38
CA ALA A 329 -8.94 -58.06 -12.96
C ALA A 329 -9.92 -57.38 -11.98
N CYS A 330 -9.43 -56.46 -11.15
CA CYS A 330 -10.26 -55.75 -10.16
C CYS A 330 -11.47 -55.09 -10.81
N GLU A 331 -11.30 -54.58 -12.03
CA GLU A 331 -12.27 -53.87 -12.85
C GLU A 331 -13.46 -54.73 -13.30
N ALA A 332 -13.33 -56.06 -13.22
CA ALA A 332 -14.44 -56.98 -13.47
C ALA A 332 -15.55 -56.85 -12.40
N CYS A 333 -15.17 -56.48 -11.18
CA CYS A 333 -16.08 -56.36 -10.04
C CYS A 333 -16.14 -54.94 -9.46
N HIS A 334 -15.08 -54.14 -9.58
CA HIS A 334 -14.97 -52.81 -8.99
C HIS A 334 -14.84 -51.72 -10.06
N ASN A 335 -15.16 -50.49 -9.69
CA ASN A 335 -15.03 -49.31 -10.55
C ASN A 335 -14.13 -48.27 -9.86
N ASP A 336 -13.31 -47.58 -10.65
CA ASP A 336 -12.41 -46.52 -10.18
C ASP A 336 -13.18 -45.27 -9.69
N ALA A 337 -14.40 -45.05 -10.19
CA ALA A 337 -15.28 -43.99 -9.70
C ALA A 337 -15.84 -44.27 -8.30
N ARG A 338 -16.12 -45.55 -7.98
CA ARG A 338 -16.68 -45.97 -6.69
C ARG A 338 -16.41 -47.45 -6.43
N TRP A 339 -15.62 -47.75 -5.40
CA TRP A 339 -15.18 -49.12 -5.09
C TRP A 339 -16.28 -50.02 -4.49
N LYS A 340 -17.23 -49.43 -3.75
CA LYS A 340 -18.36 -50.15 -3.11
C LYS A 340 -19.70 -49.49 -3.42
N PRO A 341 -20.76 -50.26 -3.73
CA PRO A 341 -20.78 -51.73 -3.85
C PRO A 341 -20.05 -52.22 -5.11
N ALA A 342 -19.66 -53.49 -5.11
CA ALA A 342 -19.14 -54.13 -6.32
C ALA A 342 -20.25 -54.25 -7.37
N ARG A 343 -19.87 -54.33 -8.66
CA ARG A 343 -20.75 -54.54 -9.81
C ARG A 343 -21.23 -55.99 -9.94
N PHE A 344 -20.82 -56.86 -9.03
CA PHE A 344 -21.21 -58.27 -8.99
C PHE A 344 -22.65 -58.41 -8.46
N GLY A 345 -23.60 -58.45 -9.39
CA GLY A 345 -25.04 -58.55 -9.10
C GLY A 345 -25.66 -59.89 -9.52
N PHE A 346 -27.00 -59.93 -9.56
CA PHE A 346 -27.80 -61.14 -9.87
C PHE A 346 -27.34 -61.92 -11.10
N GLN A 347 -27.08 -61.23 -12.20
CA GLN A 347 -26.63 -61.86 -13.45
C GLN A 347 -25.28 -62.55 -13.27
N ALA A 348 -24.32 -61.89 -12.61
CA ALA A 348 -22.99 -62.46 -12.38
C ALA A 348 -23.04 -63.66 -11.42
N HIS A 349 -23.96 -63.64 -10.46
CA HIS A 349 -24.25 -64.79 -9.59
C HIS A 349 -24.79 -65.99 -10.39
N ALA A 350 -25.74 -65.75 -11.30
CA ALA A 350 -26.27 -66.80 -12.17
C ALA A 350 -25.18 -67.39 -13.10
N GLU A 351 -24.35 -66.54 -13.71
CA GLU A 351 -23.21 -66.98 -14.55
C GLU A 351 -22.15 -67.76 -13.75
N ALA A 352 -22.02 -67.47 -12.46
CA ALA A 352 -21.14 -68.21 -11.55
C ALA A 352 -21.71 -69.55 -11.08
N GLY A 353 -22.91 -69.93 -11.55
CA GLY A 353 -23.58 -71.18 -11.20
C GLY A 353 -24.42 -71.12 -9.93
N TRP A 354 -24.71 -69.92 -9.41
CA TRP A 354 -25.57 -69.74 -8.24
C TRP A 354 -26.58 -68.60 -8.45
N PRO A 355 -27.63 -68.82 -9.27
CA PRO A 355 -28.70 -67.83 -9.47
C PRO A 355 -29.39 -67.51 -8.14
N LEU A 356 -29.48 -66.23 -7.79
CA LEU A 356 -30.18 -65.78 -6.59
C LEU A 356 -31.68 -65.66 -6.90
N GLU A 357 -32.42 -66.74 -6.66
CA GLU A 357 -33.86 -66.84 -6.92
C GLU A 357 -34.71 -66.67 -5.64
N GLY A 358 -35.95 -66.21 -5.79
CA GLY A 358 -36.89 -65.91 -4.68
C GLY A 358 -36.28 -65.06 -3.57
N ALA A 359 -36.54 -65.40 -2.30
CA ALA A 359 -36.03 -64.66 -1.14
C ALA A 359 -34.51 -64.55 -1.09
N HIS A 360 -33.75 -65.49 -1.65
CA HIS A 360 -32.29 -65.40 -1.70
C HIS A 360 -31.81 -64.20 -2.52
N GLY A 361 -32.63 -63.71 -3.45
CA GLY A 361 -32.37 -62.47 -4.15
C GLY A 361 -32.64 -61.19 -3.34
N ALA A 362 -33.41 -61.29 -2.25
CA ALA A 362 -33.82 -60.14 -1.44
C ALA A 362 -33.00 -59.98 -0.15
N ILE A 363 -32.13 -60.94 0.18
CA ILE A 363 -31.30 -60.89 1.40
C ILE A 363 -29.98 -60.14 1.20
N PRO A 364 -29.42 -59.52 2.25
CA PRO A 364 -28.09 -58.92 2.18
C PRO A 364 -27.00 -59.94 1.84
N CYS A 365 -26.08 -59.58 0.94
CA CYS A 365 -24.97 -60.44 0.53
C CYS A 365 -24.15 -60.98 1.71
N ALA A 366 -24.04 -60.19 2.78
CA ALA A 366 -23.27 -60.53 3.98
C ALA A 366 -23.85 -61.68 4.81
N LEU A 367 -25.10 -62.11 4.55
CA LEU A 367 -25.67 -63.30 5.19
C LEU A 367 -25.10 -64.59 4.60
N CYS A 368 -24.75 -64.59 3.30
CA CYS A 368 -24.06 -65.71 2.67
C CYS A 368 -22.54 -65.51 2.73
N HIS A 369 -22.06 -64.35 2.29
CA HIS A 369 -20.64 -63.99 2.27
C HIS A 369 -20.19 -63.48 3.64
N THR A 370 -19.87 -64.43 4.50
CA THR A 370 -19.47 -64.19 5.89
C THR A 370 -17.95 -64.21 6.06
N LEU A 371 -17.49 -63.74 7.22
CA LEU A 371 -16.10 -63.89 7.65
C LEU A 371 -15.92 -65.32 8.18
N GLU A 372 -15.05 -66.11 7.56
CA GLU A 372 -14.73 -67.44 8.09
C GLU A 372 -14.16 -67.34 9.52
N LYS A 373 -14.43 -68.36 10.35
CA LYS A 373 -13.88 -68.46 11.70
C LYS A 373 -12.35 -68.45 11.60
N ASP A 374 -11.71 -67.55 12.37
CA ASP A 374 -10.26 -67.29 12.37
C ASP A 374 -9.69 -66.66 11.08
N SER A 375 -10.54 -66.20 10.16
CA SER A 375 -10.13 -65.44 8.97
C SER A 375 -10.36 -63.93 9.14
N LYS A 376 -9.55 -63.13 8.44
CA LYS A 376 -9.76 -61.67 8.28
C LYS A 376 -10.40 -61.31 6.93
N VAL A 377 -10.74 -62.31 6.12
CA VAL A 377 -11.19 -62.15 4.74
C VAL A 377 -12.61 -62.72 4.59
N ILE A 378 -13.52 -61.92 4.03
CA ILE A 378 -14.87 -62.38 3.69
C ILE A 378 -14.79 -63.39 2.54
N GLN A 379 -15.45 -64.52 2.69
CA GLN A 379 -15.44 -65.58 1.69
C GLN A 379 -16.47 -65.29 0.57
N TYR A 380 -15.97 -65.14 -0.65
CA TYR A 380 -16.76 -64.92 -1.86
C TYR A 380 -16.71 -66.10 -2.83
N ARG A 381 -15.71 -66.96 -2.73
CA ARG A 381 -15.58 -68.19 -3.55
C ARG A 381 -15.58 -69.44 -2.68
N GLY A 382 -16.15 -70.51 -3.22
CA GLY A 382 -16.12 -71.84 -2.59
C GLY A 382 -17.06 -71.97 -1.40
N LEU A 383 -18.11 -71.15 -1.33
CA LEU A 383 -19.20 -71.37 -0.38
C LEU A 383 -19.89 -72.69 -0.69
N ALA A 384 -20.29 -73.38 0.36
CA ALA A 384 -21.16 -74.53 0.26
C ALA A 384 -22.51 -74.11 -0.31
N SER A 385 -23.13 -75.00 -1.09
CA SER A 385 -24.25 -74.67 -1.96
C SER A 385 -25.39 -75.68 -1.84
N ALA A 386 -25.38 -76.56 -0.84
CA ALA A 386 -26.53 -77.40 -0.56
C ALA A 386 -27.46 -76.65 0.40
N CYS A 387 -28.78 -76.84 0.26
CA CYS A 387 -29.77 -76.21 1.12
C CYS A 387 -29.47 -76.43 2.61
N VAL A 388 -29.05 -77.64 2.96
CA VAL A 388 -28.73 -78.07 4.34
C VAL A 388 -27.46 -77.46 4.91
N ASP A 389 -26.61 -76.86 4.08
CA ASP A 389 -25.40 -76.18 4.55
C ASP A 389 -25.72 -74.84 5.23
N CYS A 390 -26.91 -74.29 4.96
CA CYS A 390 -27.38 -73.01 5.49
C CYS A 390 -28.71 -73.11 6.23
N HIS A 391 -29.55 -74.10 5.92
CA HIS A 391 -30.86 -74.29 6.54
C HIS A 391 -30.93 -75.56 7.37
N ASP A 392 -31.43 -75.42 8.60
CA ASP A 392 -31.82 -76.57 9.41
C ASP A 392 -32.97 -77.33 8.75
N THR A 393 -32.90 -78.67 8.76
CA THR A 393 -33.95 -79.51 8.18
C THR A 393 -35.03 -79.80 9.23
N PRO A 394 -36.26 -79.27 9.09
CA PRO A 394 -37.34 -79.53 10.05
C PRO A 394 -37.98 -80.92 9.88
N HIS A 395 -37.57 -81.69 8.85
CA HIS A 395 -38.27 -82.90 8.40
C HIS A 395 -37.82 -84.23 9.03
N GLY A 396 -36.89 -84.22 9.99
CA GLY A 396 -36.34 -85.46 10.59
C GLY A 396 -35.63 -86.37 9.57
N GLU A 397 -35.55 -87.68 9.83
CA GLU A 397 -34.97 -88.68 8.90
C GLU A 397 -35.93 -88.99 7.75
N ARG A 398 -36.01 -88.09 6.76
CA ARG A 398 -36.58 -88.44 5.45
C ARG A 398 -35.53 -89.16 4.58
N PRO A 399 -35.93 -90.06 3.67
CA PRO A 399 -34.99 -90.76 2.79
C PRO A 399 -34.15 -89.77 1.99
N ALA A 400 -32.84 -90.02 1.90
CA ALA A 400 -31.85 -89.16 1.27
C ALA A 400 -31.96 -89.02 -0.27
N GLU A 401 -33.05 -89.53 -0.87
CA GLU A 401 -33.19 -89.67 -2.33
C GLU A 401 -34.03 -88.56 -2.99
N GLU A 402 -34.70 -87.71 -2.22
CA GLU A 402 -35.51 -86.58 -2.74
C GLU A 402 -34.80 -85.23 -2.50
N SER A 403 -34.58 -84.45 -3.56
CA SER A 403 -33.96 -83.12 -3.45
C SER A 403 -34.97 -82.09 -2.93
N CYS A 404 -34.52 -81.10 -2.15
CA CYS A 404 -35.39 -80.10 -1.50
C CYS A 404 -36.29 -79.38 -2.51
N GLU A 405 -35.78 -79.17 -3.72
CA GLU A 405 -36.40 -78.44 -4.83
C GLU A 405 -37.62 -79.16 -5.42
N GLN A 406 -37.79 -80.46 -5.15
CA GLN A 406 -38.96 -81.22 -5.60
C GLN A 406 -40.23 -80.81 -4.84
N CYS A 407 -40.10 -80.31 -3.61
CA CYS A 407 -41.22 -79.96 -2.74
C CYS A 407 -41.20 -78.49 -2.30
N HIS A 408 -40.04 -77.85 -2.28
CA HIS A 408 -39.87 -76.46 -1.83
C HIS A 408 -39.38 -75.60 -2.98
N THR A 409 -40.11 -74.53 -3.27
CA THR A 409 -39.57 -73.43 -4.07
C THR A 409 -38.64 -72.61 -3.17
N PRO A 410 -37.44 -72.22 -3.63
CA PRO A 410 -36.62 -71.24 -2.93
C PRO A 410 -37.33 -69.89 -2.99
N ASN A 411 -38.29 -69.66 -2.09
CA ASN A 411 -39.16 -68.49 -2.04
C ASN A 411 -38.75 -67.53 -0.94
#